data_AF-A0A946PI01-F1
#
_entry.id   AF-A0A946PI01-F1
#
_cell.length_a   1.000
_cell.length_b   1.000
_cell.length_c   1.000
_cell.angle_alpha   90.00
_cell.angle_beta   90.00
_cell.angle_gamma   90.00
#
_symmetry.space_group_name_H-M   'P 1'
#
loop_
_entity.id
_entity.type
_entity.pdbx_description
1 polymer ?
#
loop_
_entity_poly.entity_id
_entity_poly.type
_entity_poly.pdbx_seq_one_letter_code
_entity_poly.pdbx_strand_id
1 'polypeptide(L)'
;MDSKLLLERALKKEFLSAEEGQYLYENVPTADLMWVANELRQMQVPGNVVTWQIDRNVNTTNACTANCKFCNFFRHPKHEEVYVTDLETYKVKIEETIKFGGDQLLLQGGHHPGLGLDYYTKLFRDLKALYPTIKLHALGPPEVAHICKIGGHTHLHALTELKAAGMDSMPGAGAEILSDRVRRLISKGKCTGQEWLDVMKVAHKVGLTTSATMMFGHIETIEERFDHLVRIREVQAQKPEGENGFLAFIPWPFMDDGTLLQRVKGINNETSAD
;
A
#
# COMPACT_ATOMS: atom_id res chain seq x y z
N MET A 1 -15.69 2.64 -28.46
CA MET A 1 -15.21 3.88 -27.82
C MET A 1 -14.31 4.60 -28.82
N ASP A 2 -14.17 5.91 -28.70
CA ASP A 2 -13.27 6.72 -29.54
C ASP A 2 -12.02 7.04 -28.71
N SER A 3 -10.86 6.48 -29.08
CA SER A 3 -9.61 6.67 -28.34
C SER A 3 -9.18 8.13 -28.30
N LYS A 4 -9.35 8.88 -29.40
CA LYS A 4 -8.95 10.29 -29.46
C LYS A 4 -9.78 11.11 -28.49
N LEU A 5 -11.10 10.90 -28.46
CA LEU A 5 -11.99 11.57 -27.51
C LEU A 5 -11.61 11.24 -26.05
N LEU A 6 -11.30 9.98 -25.74
CA LEU A 6 -10.91 9.57 -24.39
C LEU A 6 -9.59 10.21 -23.94
N LEU A 7 -8.59 10.29 -24.83
CA LEU A 7 -7.33 10.98 -24.54
C LEU A 7 -7.53 12.50 -24.35
N GLU A 8 -8.38 13.13 -25.16
CA GLU A 8 -8.73 14.55 -24.99
C GLU A 8 -9.43 14.82 -23.66
N ARG A 9 -10.34 13.93 -23.23
CA ARG A 9 -10.99 13.99 -21.91
C ARG A 9 -9.99 13.81 -20.78
N ALA A 10 -9.05 12.87 -20.92
CA ALA A 10 -7.98 12.67 -19.96
C ALA A 10 -7.15 13.95 -19.77
N LEU A 11 -6.74 14.61 -20.86
CA LEU A 11 -5.99 15.89 -20.82
C LEU A 11 -6.78 17.04 -20.17
N LYS A 12 -8.12 16.98 -20.21
CA LYS A 12 -8.99 17.91 -19.47
C LYS A 12 -9.20 17.51 -18.00
N LYS A 13 -8.50 16.48 -17.52
CA LYS A 13 -8.59 15.90 -16.18
C LYS A 13 -9.98 15.36 -15.85
N GLU A 14 -10.74 14.98 -16.86
CA GLU A 14 -12.02 14.29 -16.67
C GLU A 14 -11.79 12.87 -16.17
N PHE A 15 -12.71 12.38 -15.34
CA PHE A 15 -12.66 11.00 -14.88
C PHE A 15 -13.07 10.05 -16.00
N LEU A 16 -12.23 9.03 -16.21
CA LEU A 16 -12.53 7.89 -17.08
C LEU A 16 -13.08 6.71 -16.28
N SER A 17 -13.96 5.91 -16.87
CA SER A 17 -14.44 4.66 -16.26
C SER A 17 -13.38 3.55 -16.32
N ALA A 18 -13.66 2.42 -15.66
CA ALA A 18 -12.77 1.26 -15.71
C ALA A 18 -12.72 0.66 -17.13
N GLU A 19 -13.88 0.60 -17.79
CA GLU A 19 -14.03 0.11 -19.16
C GLU A 19 -13.33 1.04 -20.17
N GLU A 20 -13.40 2.35 -19.96
CA GLU A 20 -12.66 3.33 -20.78
C GLU A 20 -11.15 3.18 -20.61
N GLY A 21 -10.69 2.97 -19.36
CA GLY A 21 -9.27 2.70 -19.08
C GLY A 21 -8.78 1.41 -19.72
N GLN A 22 -9.53 0.32 -19.62
CA GLN A 22 -9.24 -0.95 -20.28
C GLN A 22 -9.21 -0.79 -21.81
N TYR A 23 -10.19 -0.08 -22.37
CA TYR A 23 -10.22 0.17 -23.82
C TYR A 23 -8.95 0.89 -24.28
N LEU A 24 -8.50 1.93 -23.54
CA LEU A 24 -7.25 2.63 -23.83
C LEU A 24 -6.05 1.67 -23.76
N TYR A 25 -5.97 0.84 -22.73
CA TYR A 25 -4.89 -0.13 -22.54
C TYR A 25 -4.76 -1.12 -23.69
N GLU A 26 -5.88 -1.59 -24.23
CA GLU A 26 -5.91 -2.62 -25.27
C GLU A 26 -5.79 -2.06 -26.70
N ASN A 27 -6.19 -0.80 -26.92
CA ASN A 27 -6.39 -0.27 -28.28
C ASN A 27 -5.53 0.94 -28.61
N VAL A 28 -4.83 1.55 -27.65
CA VAL A 28 -4.01 2.75 -27.90
C VAL A 28 -2.53 2.40 -27.85
N PRO A 29 -1.73 2.85 -28.84
CA PRO A 29 -0.28 2.67 -28.81
C PRO A 29 0.35 3.24 -27.54
N THR A 30 1.30 2.50 -26.96
CA THR A 30 2.02 2.92 -25.74
C THR A 30 2.62 4.32 -25.85
N ALA A 31 3.12 4.70 -27.03
CA ALA A 31 3.68 6.04 -27.27
C ALA A 31 2.67 7.17 -27.03
N ASP A 32 1.41 6.99 -27.46
CA ASP A 32 0.35 7.98 -27.26
C ASP A 32 -0.05 8.06 -25.78
N LEU A 33 -0.13 6.90 -25.10
CA LEU A 33 -0.38 6.84 -23.66
C LEU A 33 0.73 7.52 -22.85
N MET A 34 2.00 7.28 -23.21
CA MET A 34 3.16 7.90 -22.59
C MET A 34 3.15 9.43 -22.77
N TRP A 35 2.80 9.90 -23.96
CA TRP A 35 2.70 11.33 -24.22
C TRP A 35 1.63 11.99 -23.34
N VAL A 36 0.40 11.46 -23.33
CA VAL A 36 -0.68 11.99 -22.47
C VAL A 36 -0.33 11.91 -20.99
N ALA A 37 0.26 10.80 -20.53
CA ALA A 37 0.70 10.66 -19.14
C ALA A 37 1.75 11.70 -18.76
N ASN A 38 2.70 12.00 -19.65
CA ASN A 38 3.70 13.04 -19.42
C ASN A 38 3.07 14.43 -19.37
N GLU A 39 2.13 14.75 -20.26
CA GLU A 39 1.40 16.02 -20.23
C GLU A 39 0.64 16.19 -18.89
N LEU A 40 -0.06 15.16 -18.43
CA LEU A 40 -0.74 15.16 -17.14
C LEU A 40 0.23 15.35 -15.96
N ARG A 41 1.40 14.71 -16.02
CA ARG A 41 2.47 14.90 -15.03
C ARG A 41 2.94 16.35 -15.02
N GLN A 42 3.22 16.95 -16.18
CA GLN A 42 3.66 18.34 -16.29
C GLN A 42 2.60 19.34 -15.79
N MET A 43 1.32 19.05 -16.00
CA MET A 43 0.22 19.85 -15.44
C MET A 43 0.12 19.76 -13.91
N GLN A 44 0.53 18.64 -13.31
CA GLN A 44 0.45 18.43 -11.87
C GLN A 44 1.72 18.87 -11.13
N VAL A 45 2.89 18.59 -11.71
CA VAL A 45 4.22 18.94 -11.19
C VAL A 45 5.03 19.54 -12.34
N PRO A 46 4.94 20.86 -12.55
CA PRO A 46 5.63 21.53 -13.64
C PRO A 46 7.15 21.43 -13.54
N GLY A 47 7.81 21.30 -14.69
CA GLY A 47 9.27 21.27 -14.80
C GLY A 47 9.85 19.87 -14.69
N ASN A 48 11.10 19.78 -14.23
CA ASN A 48 11.88 18.54 -14.26
C ASN A 48 12.38 18.11 -12.87
N VAL A 49 11.72 18.57 -11.80
CA VAL A 49 12.05 18.15 -10.44
C VAL A 49 11.54 16.72 -10.23
N VAL A 50 12.44 15.83 -9.81
CA VAL A 50 12.13 14.47 -9.39
C VAL A 50 12.50 14.34 -7.92
N THR A 51 11.54 13.93 -7.09
CA THR A 51 11.74 13.73 -5.65
C THR A 51 12.03 12.27 -5.34
N TRP A 52 12.75 12.03 -4.25
CA TRP A 52 13.09 10.71 -3.76
C TRP A 52 13.10 10.72 -2.23
N GLN A 53 12.95 9.56 -1.63
CA GLN A 53 12.96 9.35 -0.19
C GLN A 53 13.96 8.23 0.12
N ILE A 54 14.87 8.47 1.06
CA ILE A 54 15.69 7.41 1.63
C ILE A 54 14.94 6.89 2.85
N ASP A 55 14.38 5.69 2.74
CA ASP A 55 13.72 5.01 3.85
C ASP A 55 14.36 3.66 4.13
N ARG A 56 13.98 3.08 5.27
CA ARG A 56 14.40 1.75 5.68
C ARG A 56 13.19 0.90 5.94
N ASN A 57 13.06 -0.19 5.18
CA ASN A 57 12.11 -1.23 5.48
C ASN A 57 12.55 -1.98 6.74
N VAL A 58 11.68 -2.01 7.74
CA VAL A 58 11.85 -2.80 8.97
C VAL A 58 10.57 -3.56 9.21
N ASN A 59 10.69 -4.87 9.41
CA ASN A 59 9.53 -5.67 9.72
C ASN A 59 9.29 -5.76 11.22
N THR A 60 8.05 -5.57 11.67
CA THR A 60 7.70 -5.74 13.09
C THR A 60 7.77 -7.20 13.51
N THR A 61 7.33 -8.09 12.63
CA THR A 61 7.26 -9.54 12.84
C THR A 61 7.00 -10.24 11.51
N ASN A 62 7.46 -11.47 11.36
CA ASN A 62 7.05 -12.36 10.26
C ASN A 62 5.84 -13.26 10.63
N ALA A 63 5.37 -13.26 11.88
CA ALA A 63 4.23 -14.07 12.30
C ALA A 63 2.93 -13.53 11.70
N CYS A 64 2.21 -14.36 10.94
CA CYS A 64 1.05 -13.89 10.21
C CYS A 64 -0.04 -14.95 10.11
N THR A 65 -1.27 -14.56 10.41
CA THR A 65 -2.48 -15.39 10.23
C THR A 65 -3.10 -15.26 8.83
N ALA A 66 -2.66 -14.31 8.02
CA ALA A 66 -3.31 -13.97 6.74
C ALA A 66 -3.14 -15.03 5.64
N ASN A 67 -2.06 -15.82 5.70
CA ASN A 67 -1.76 -16.95 4.79
C ASN A 67 -1.86 -16.59 3.29
N CYS A 68 -1.14 -15.56 2.87
CA CYS A 68 -1.15 -15.08 1.49
C CYS A 68 -0.30 -15.99 0.58
N LYS A 69 -0.84 -16.35 -0.59
CA LYS A 69 -0.18 -17.30 -1.50
C LYS A 69 1.02 -16.74 -2.25
N PHE A 70 1.13 -15.42 -2.32
CA PHE A 70 2.24 -14.70 -2.97
C PHE A 70 3.35 -14.28 -1.98
N CYS A 71 3.20 -14.56 -0.69
CA CYS A 71 4.11 -14.04 0.33
C CYS A 71 5.06 -15.14 0.81
N ASN A 72 6.37 -14.95 0.60
CA ASN A 72 7.40 -15.86 1.12
C ASN A 72 7.94 -15.46 2.49
N PHE A 73 7.64 -14.24 2.93
CA PHE A 73 8.10 -13.67 4.19
C PHE A 73 7.40 -14.28 5.40
N PHE A 74 6.09 -14.56 5.29
CA PHE A 74 5.30 -14.90 6.46
C PHE A 74 5.64 -16.27 7.04
N ARG A 75 5.40 -16.40 8.34
CA ARG A 75 5.37 -17.66 9.07
C ARG A 75 4.08 -17.80 9.84
N HIS A 76 3.54 -19.01 9.91
CA HIS A 76 2.40 -19.28 10.79
C HIS A 76 2.82 -18.97 12.25
N PRO A 77 1.97 -18.38 13.11
CA PRO A 77 2.39 -17.92 14.45
C PRO A 77 2.98 -18.99 15.39
N LYS A 78 2.87 -20.27 15.04
CA LYS A 78 3.44 -21.41 15.78
C LYS A 78 4.75 -21.94 15.18
N HIS A 79 5.24 -21.34 14.11
CA HIS A 79 6.46 -21.75 13.44
C HIS A 79 7.69 -21.31 14.25
N GLU A 80 8.76 -22.11 14.26
CA GLU A 80 9.96 -21.85 15.06
C GLU A 80 10.72 -20.58 14.62
N GLU A 81 10.70 -20.27 13.32
CA GLU A 81 11.31 -19.05 12.75
C GLU A 81 10.51 -17.76 13.00
N VAL A 82 9.45 -17.79 13.82
CA VAL A 82 8.72 -16.57 14.18
C VAL A 82 9.60 -15.65 15.00
N TYR A 83 9.61 -14.36 14.67
CA TYR A 83 10.26 -13.32 15.47
C TYR A 83 9.35 -12.10 15.66
N VAL A 84 9.65 -11.33 16.71
CA VAL A 84 9.18 -9.95 16.89
C VAL A 84 10.42 -9.09 17.07
N THR A 85 10.53 -8.02 16.28
CA THR A 85 11.72 -7.16 16.28
C THR A 85 11.82 -6.40 17.60
N ASP A 86 12.97 -6.53 18.25
CA ASP A 86 13.28 -5.85 19.50
C ASP A 86 13.80 -4.41 19.27
N LEU A 87 13.83 -3.62 20.35
CA LEU A 87 14.21 -2.22 20.30
C LEU A 87 15.68 -1.99 19.91
N GLU A 88 16.60 -2.88 20.29
CA GLU A 88 18.02 -2.75 19.92
C GLU A 88 18.21 -2.99 18.41
N THR A 89 17.48 -3.95 17.85
CA THR A 89 17.44 -4.16 16.40
C THR A 89 16.88 -2.94 15.67
N TYR A 90 15.84 -2.27 16.21
CA TYR A 90 15.36 -1.01 15.64
C TYR A 90 16.41 0.10 15.70
N LYS A 91 17.09 0.28 16.84
CA LYS A 91 18.13 1.31 17.00
C LYS A 91 19.22 1.17 15.94
N VAL A 92 19.77 -0.03 15.77
CA VAL A 92 20.80 -0.30 14.75
C VAL A 92 20.31 0.10 13.37
N LYS A 93 19.10 -0.32 12.98
CA LYS A 93 18.54 0.00 11.65
C LYS A 93 18.27 1.49 11.48
N ILE A 94 17.80 2.19 12.51
CA ILE A 94 17.54 3.64 12.47
C ILE A 94 18.85 4.41 12.36
N GLU A 95 19.86 4.06 13.16
CA GLU A 95 21.17 4.72 13.14
C GLU A 95 21.87 4.53 11.79
N GLU A 96 21.80 3.34 11.20
CA GLU A 96 22.25 3.11 9.83
C GLU A 96 21.51 4.01 8.83
N THR A 97 20.18 4.11 8.95
CA THR A 97 19.34 4.91 8.05
C THR A 97 19.72 6.39 8.10
N ILE A 98 19.85 6.95 9.32
CA ILE A 98 20.26 8.34 9.55
C ILE A 98 21.67 8.58 8.99
N LYS A 99 22.60 7.63 9.19
CA LYS A 99 23.96 7.72 8.65
C LYS A 99 23.99 7.81 7.11
N PHE A 100 23.04 7.17 6.43
CA PHE A 100 22.90 7.26 4.96
C PHE A 100 22.03 8.44 4.50
N GLY A 101 21.62 9.34 5.41
CA GLY A 101 20.81 10.52 5.10
C GLY A 101 19.31 10.25 5.00
N GLY A 102 18.84 9.08 5.42
CA GLY A 102 17.41 8.78 5.51
C GLY A 102 16.78 9.26 6.81
N ASP A 103 15.48 9.55 6.74
CA ASP A 103 14.70 10.08 7.86
C ASP A 103 13.37 9.34 8.07
N GLN A 104 13.17 8.19 7.43
CA GLN A 104 11.90 7.44 7.48
C GLN A 104 12.12 5.94 7.68
N LEU A 105 11.29 5.35 8.54
CA LEU A 105 11.06 3.91 8.58
C LEU A 105 9.78 3.55 7.85
N LEU A 106 9.87 2.56 6.95
CA LEU A 106 8.72 1.80 6.47
C LEU A 106 8.53 0.60 7.39
N LEU A 107 7.52 0.67 8.27
CA LEU A 107 7.32 -0.31 9.35
C LEU A 107 6.09 -1.18 9.07
N GLN A 108 6.29 -2.43 8.69
CA GLN A 108 5.20 -3.34 8.29
C GLN A 108 5.47 -4.77 8.73
N GLY A 109 4.46 -5.58 9.03
CA GLY A 109 4.67 -6.93 9.50
C GLY A 109 3.52 -7.89 9.20
N GLY A 110 3.64 -9.07 9.79
CA GLY A 110 2.59 -10.07 9.78
C GLY A 110 1.43 -9.71 10.71
N HIS A 111 0.27 -10.32 10.44
CA HIS A 111 -0.94 -10.21 11.26
C HIS A 111 -0.79 -11.08 12.52
N HIS A 112 0.05 -10.62 13.46
CA HIS A 112 0.38 -11.36 14.67
C HIS A 112 -0.80 -11.35 15.66
N PRO A 113 -1.29 -12.50 16.16
CA PRO A 113 -2.49 -12.57 16.98
C PRO A 113 -2.36 -11.88 18.36
N GLY A 114 -1.14 -11.77 18.87
CA GLY A 114 -0.83 -11.10 20.14
C GLY A 114 -0.32 -9.65 20.05
N LEU A 115 -0.19 -9.05 18.87
CA LEU A 115 0.26 -7.65 18.74
C LEU A 115 -0.92 -6.75 18.40
N GLY A 116 -1.53 -6.16 19.43
CA GLY A 116 -2.68 -5.24 19.34
C GLY A 116 -2.29 -3.77 19.40
N LEU A 117 -3.30 -2.90 19.54
CA LEU A 117 -3.14 -1.44 19.51
C LEU A 117 -2.15 -0.94 20.57
N ASP A 118 -2.20 -1.48 21.79
CA ASP A 118 -1.30 -1.11 22.89
C ASP A 118 0.17 -1.39 22.57
N TYR A 119 0.46 -2.51 21.89
CA TYR A 119 1.82 -2.83 21.48
C TYR A 119 2.36 -1.79 20.49
N TYR A 120 1.59 -1.50 19.43
CA TYR A 120 2.03 -0.57 18.39
C TYR A 120 2.13 0.88 18.90
N THR A 121 1.17 1.33 19.70
CA THR A 121 1.23 2.67 20.29
C THR A 121 2.41 2.81 21.26
N LYS A 122 2.71 1.78 22.06
CA LYS A 122 3.92 1.76 22.89
C LYS A 122 5.18 1.81 22.04
N LEU A 123 5.29 0.95 21.01
CA LEU A 123 6.44 0.92 20.11
C LEU A 123 6.67 2.29 19.45
N PHE A 124 5.62 2.94 18.93
CA PHE A 124 5.77 4.23 18.26
C PHE A 124 6.22 5.32 19.23
N ARG A 125 5.67 5.37 20.44
CA ARG A 125 6.11 6.31 21.48
C ARG A 125 7.57 6.08 21.88
N ASP A 126 7.98 4.82 22.06
CA ASP A 126 9.35 4.47 22.41
C ASP A 126 10.32 4.89 21.29
N LEU A 127 9.98 4.62 20.02
CA LEU A 127 10.80 5.01 18.86
C LEU A 127 10.88 6.53 18.71
N LYS A 128 9.77 7.26 18.88
CA LYS A 128 9.76 8.73 18.82
C LYS A 128 10.49 9.37 20.00
N ALA A 129 10.49 8.74 21.18
CA ALA A 129 11.25 9.22 22.32
C ALA A 129 12.76 9.10 22.08
N LEU A 130 13.21 8.02 21.44
CA LEU A 130 14.62 7.79 21.11
C LEU A 130 15.08 8.59 19.87
N TYR A 131 14.23 8.70 18.86
CA TYR A 131 14.54 9.33 17.57
C TYR A 131 13.40 10.28 17.15
N PRO A 132 13.27 11.48 17.77
CA PRO A 132 12.12 12.36 17.54
C PRO A 132 11.89 12.79 16.09
N THR A 133 12.96 12.83 15.29
CA THR A 133 12.92 13.27 13.90
C THR A 133 12.65 12.14 12.90
N ILE A 134 12.71 10.86 13.31
CA ILE A 134 12.43 9.74 12.39
C ILE A 134 10.93 9.71 12.07
N LYS A 135 10.59 9.65 10.80
CA LYS A 135 9.21 9.49 10.33
C LYS A 135 8.83 8.02 10.38
N LEU A 136 7.64 7.73 10.89
CA LEU A 136 7.04 6.41 10.92
C LEU A 136 5.99 6.33 9.81
N HIS A 137 6.40 5.76 8.67
CA HIS A 137 5.50 5.33 7.61
C HIS A 137 5.10 3.87 7.91
N ALA A 138 4.08 3.71 8.76
CA ALA A 138 3.88 2.46 9.49
C ALA A 138 2.50 1.85 9.25
N LEU A 139 2.44 0.51 9.21
CA LEU A 139 1.25 -0.32 9.07
C LEU A 139 0.50 -0.13 7.74
N GLY A 140 0.06 -1.22 7.11
CA GLY A 140 -0.91 -1.17 6.03
C GLY A 140 -2.36 -1.26 6.54
N PRO A 141 -3.36 -0.95 5.70
CA PRO A 141 -4.76 -1.16 6.07
C PRO A 141 -5.12 -2.57 6.57
N PRO A 142 -4.56 -3.68 6.03
CA PRO A 142 -4.82 -5.00 6.59
C PRO A 142 -4.33 -5.18 8.03
N GLU A 143 -3.21 -4.55 8.39
CA GLU A 143 -2.68 -4.60 9.77
C GLU A 143 -3.57 -3.79 10.72
N VAL A 144 -4.00 -2.60 10.30
CA VAL A 144 -4.96 -1.78 11.07
C VAL A 144 -6.29 -2.52 11.25
N ALA A 145 -6.81 -3.15 10.19
CA ALA A 145 -8.02 -3.96 10.26
C ALA A 145 -7.85 -5.16 11.22
N HIS A 146 -6.70 -5.82 11.19
CA HIS A 146 -6.37 -6.91 12.11
C HIS A 146 -6.31 -6.44 13.57
N ILE A 147 -5.63 -5.32 13.84
CA ILE A 147 -5.56 -4.68 15.17
C ILE A 147 -6.96 -4.36 15.67
N CYS A 148 -7.80 -3.77 14.82
CA CYS A 148 -9.19 -3.46 15.14
C CYS A 148 -9.99 -4.72 15.49
N LYS A 149 -9.82 -5.79 14.69
CA LYS A 149 -10.53 -7.06 14.88
C LYS A 149 -10.16 -7.75 16.20
N ILE A 150 -8.89 -7.79 16.56
CA ILE A 150 -8.46 -8.47 17.79
C ILE A 150 -8.74 -7.64 19.06
N GLY A 151 -8.73 -6.30 18.96
CA GLY A 151 -9.00 -5.40 20.08
C GLY A 151 -10.45 -4.94 20.22
N GLY A 152 -11.31 -5.24 19.24
CA GLY A 152 -12.68 -4.74 19.21
C GLY A 152 -12.76 -3.21 19.00
N HIS A 153 -11.78 -2.62 18.31
CA HIS A 153 -11.73 -1.18 18.07
C HIS A 153 -12.37 -0.79 16.73
N THR A 154 -12.86 0.44 16.64
CA THR A 154 -13.16 1.05 15.33
C THR A 154 -11.88 1.49 14.65
N HIS A 155 -11.88 1.54 13.31
CA HIS A 155 -10.74 2.09 12.56
C HIS A 155 -10.41 3.53 12.97
N LEU A 156 -11.44 4.34 13.27
CA LEU A 156 -11.27 5.72 13.71
C LEU A 156 -10.51 5.80 15.03
N HIS A 157 -10.90 4.99 16.02
CA HIS A 157 -10.21 4.96 17.30
C HIS A 157 -8.76 4.48 17.12
N ALA A 158 -8.56 3.34 16.45
CA ALA A 158 -7.21 2.78 16.27
C ALA A 158 -6.27 3.75 15.54
N LEU A 159 -6.69 4.35 14.43
CA LEU A 159 -5.87 5.30 13.67
C LEU A 159 -5.61 6.61 14.43
N THR A 160 -6.57 7.07 15.23
CA THR A 160 -6.38 8.25 16.10
C THR A 160 -5.30 7.96 17.16
N GLU A 161 -5.37 6.82 17.83
CA GLU A 161 -4.37 6.42 18.83
C GLU A 161 -2.99 6.18 18.22
N LEU A 162 -2.92 5.53 17.05
CA LEU A 162 -1.66 5.32 16.33
C LEU A 162 -1.01 6.65 15.90
N LYS A 163 -1.81 7.59 15.38
CA LYS A 163 -1.34 8.94 15.04
C LYS A 163 -0.83 9.66 16.30
N ALA A 164 -1.59 9.65 17.38
CA ALA A 164 -1.21 10.28 18.65
C ALA A 164 0.06 9.65 19.26
N ALA A 165 0.30 8.37 19.01
CA ALA A 165 1.50 7.66 19.44
C ALA A 165 2.75 7.98 18.59
N GLY A 166 2.59 8.62 17.43
CA GLY A 166 3.70 9.07 16.58
C GLY A 166 3.72 8.52 15.17
N MET A 167 2.66 7.85 14.70
CA MET A 167 2.54 7.47 13.28
C MET A 167 2.38 8.71 12.40
N ASP A 168 3.31 8.93 11.46
CA ASP A 168 3.30 10.13 10.61
C ASP A 168 2.52 9.91 9.31
N SER A 169 2.54 8.69 8.76
CA SER A 169 1.85 8.35 7.52
C SER A 169 1.61 6.83 7.41
N MET A 170 0.72 6.43 6.51
CA MET A 170 0.35 5.02 6.32
C MET A 170 0.69 4.50 4.92
N PRO A 171 1.49 3.43 4.75
CA PRO A 171 1.72 2.80 3.46
C PRO A 171 0.44 2.16 2.88
N GLY A 172 0.33 2.20 1.56
CA GLY A 172 -0.77 1.58 0.81
C GLY A 172 -0.74 0.06 0.70
N ALA A 173 0.27 -0.59 1.27
CA ALA A 173 0.49 -2.01 1.05
C ALA A 173 -0.70 -2.87 1.50
N GLY A 174 -0.82 -4.05 0.88
CA GLY A 174 -1.89 -4.99 1.17
C GLY A 174 -3.19 -4.76 0.41
N ALA A 175 -3.20 -3.77 -0.48
CA ALA A 175 -4.23 -3.61 -1.51
C ALA A 175 -4.19 -4.76 -2.52
N GLU A 176 -2.99 -5.15 -2.97
CA GLU A 176 -2.77 -6.08 -4.10
C GLU A 176 -3.67 -5.71 -5.29
N ILE A 177 -4.78 -6.44 -5.47
CA ILE A 177 -5.93 -6.05 -6.27
C ILE A 177 -7.16 -6.00 -5.35
N LEU A 178 -7.96 -4.94 -5.47
CA LEU A 178 -9.12 -4.69 -4.60
C LEU A 178 -10.36 -5.53 -4.98
N SER A 179 -10.35 -6.21 -6.13
CA SER A 179 -11.39 -7.17 -6.52
C SER A 179 -11.48 -8.32 -5.52
N ASP A 180 -12.68 -8.56 -5.00
CA ASP A 180 -12.93 -9.66 -4.07
C ASP A 180 -12.66 -11.03 -4.70
N ARG A 181 -12.83 -11.17 -6.02
CA ARG A 181 -12.48 -12.40 -6.74
C ARG A 181 -11.00 -12.71 -6.58
N VAL A 182 -10.14 -11.72 -6.83
CA VAL A 182 -8.69 -11.86 -6.71
C VAL A 182 -8.30 -12.11 -5.25
N ARG A 183 -8.79 -11.29 -4.32
CA ARG A 183 -8.46 -11.42 -2.88
C ARG A 183 -8.83 -12.79 -2.32
N ARG A 184 -10.00 -13.34 -2.67
CA ARG A 184 -10.40 -14.70 -2.27
C ARG A 184 -9.45 -15.78 -2.77
N LEU A 185 -8.79 -15.56 -3.90
CA LEU A 185 -7.88 -16.52 -4.49
C LEU A 185 -6.46 -16.42 -3.92
N ILE A 186 -5.99 -15.21 -3.55
CA ILE A 186 -4.59 -14.98 -3.17
C ILE A 186 -4.34 -14.64 -1.69
N SER A 187 -5.31 -14.08 -0.96
CA SER A 187 -5.09 -13.51 0.38
C SER A 187 -6.34 -13.56 1.28
N LYS A 188 -6.92 -14.75 1.47
CA LYS A 188 -8.18 -14.94 2.22
C LYS A 188 -8.17 -14.41 3.66
N GLY A 189 -7.02 -14.38 4.32
CA GLY A 189 -6.92 -13.94 5.71
C GLY A 189 -6.65 -12.45 5.90
N LYS A 190 -6.50 -11.65 4.83
CA LYS A 190 -6.45 -10.18 4.90
C LYS A 190 -7.87 -9.59 4.91
N CYS A 191 -7.98 -8.30 5.19
CA CYS A 191 -9.20 -7.51 5.05
C CYS A 191 -9.80 -7.61 3.62
N THR A 192 -11.08 -7.27 3.45
CA THR A 192 -11.69 -7.18 2.11
C THR A 192 -11.15 -5.98 1.33
N GLY A 193 -11.47 -5.89 0.02
CA GLY A 193 -11.12 -4.70 -0.76
C GLY A 193 -11.85 -3.46 -0.25
N GLN A 194 -13.14 -3.61 0.12
CA GLN A 194 -13.92 -2.53 0.71
C GLN A 194 -13.37 -2.08 2.06
N GLU A 195 -13.01 -3.02 2.93
CA GLU A 195 -12.43 -2.69 4.24
C GLU A 195 -11.08 -1.97 4.10
N TRP A 196 -10.26 -2.34 3.11
CA TRP A 196 -9.04 -1.59 2.78
C TRP A 196 -9.35 -0.12 2.43
N LEU A 197 -10.38 0.11 1.60
CA LEU A 197 -10.83 1.46 1.21
C LEU A 197 -11.39 2.23 2.41
N ASP A 198 -12.14 1.56 3.29
CA ASP A 198 -12.74 2.19 4.47
C ASP A 198 -11.67 2.62 5.48
N VAL A 199 -10.64 1.80 5.71
CA VAL A 199 -9.48 2.19 6.53
C VAL A 199 -8.75 3.38 5.93
N MET A 200 -8.55 3.43 4.61
CA MET A 200 -7.93 4.58 3.94
C MET A 200 -8.76 5.86 4.09
N LYS A 201 -10.09 5.79 3.88
CA LYS A 201 -10.99 6.92 4.11
C LYS A 201 -10.87 7.45 5.54
N VAL A 202 -10.79 6.56 6.54
CA VAL A 202 -10.63 6.96 7.94
C VAL A 202 -9.25 7.58 8.18
N ALA A 203 -8.18 7.02 7.60
CA ALA A 203 -6.84 7.58 7.70
C ALA A 203 -6.80 9.03 7.18
N HIS A 204 -7.43 9.29 6.02
CA HIS A 204 -7.54 10.65 5.47
C HIS A 204 -8.37 11.57 6.37
N LYS A 205 -9.46 11.07 6.97
CA LYS A 205 -10.28 11.84 7.91
C LYS A 205 -9.55 12.26 9.18
N VAL A 206 -8.62 11.44 9.67
CA VAL A 206 -7.78 11.80 10.81
C VAL A 206 -6.51 12.57 10.41
N GLY A 207 -6.40 12.97 9.13
CA GLY A 207 -5.28 13.72 8.59
C GLY A 207 -3.97 12.95 8.53
N LEU A 208 -4.03 11.65 8.27
CA LEU A 208 -2.85 10.86 7.90
C LEU A 208 -2.68 10.92 6.37
N THR A 209 -1.47 11.26 5.93
CA THR A 209 -1.09 11.09 4.52
C THR A 209 -0.83 9.61 4.27
N THR A 210 -1.27 9.10 3.12
CA THR A 210 -1.11 7.69 2.76
C THR A 210 -0.53 7.51 1.37
N SER A 211 -0.14 6.28 1.04
CA SER A 211 0.09 5.87 -0.35
C SER A 211 -0.95 4.82 -0.76
N ALA A 212 -1.04 4.57 -2.06
CA ALA A 212 -1.88 3.54 -2.65
C ALA A 212 -0.99 2.64 -3.52
N THR A 213 -1.32 1.35 -3.60
CA THR A 213 -0.44 0.38 -4.25
C THR A 213 -1.20 -0.64 -5.06
N MET A 214 -0.59 -1.17 -6.12
CA MET A 214 -1.15 -2.27 -6.88
C MET A 214 -0.06 -3.29 -7.24
N MET A 215 -0.14 -4.49 -6.66
CA MET A 215 0.62 -5.63 -7.16
C MET A 215 -0.13 -6.18 -8.37
N PHE A 216 0.51 -6.20 -9.53
CA PHE A 216 -0.11 -6.65 -10.79
C PHE A 216 0.71 -7.73 -11.48
N GLY A 217 0.18 -8.34 -12.53
CA GLY A 217 0.86 -9.37 -13.31
C GLY A 217 0.69 -10.76 -12.70
N HIS A 218 -0.47 -11.04 -12.09
CA HIS A 218 -0.80 -12.36 -11.55
C HIS A 218 -2.16 -12.86 -12.08
N ILE A 219 -3.11 -13.18 -11.21
CA ILE A 219 -4.39 -13.82 -11.56
C ILE A 219 -5.53 -12.84 -11.94
N GLU A 220 -5.28 -11.54 -11.88
CA GLU A 220 -6.25 -10.48 -12.11
C GLU A 220 -6.49 -10.27 -13.60
N THR A 221 -7.66 -9.75 -13.95
CA THR A 221 -7.93 -9.28 -15.31
C THR A 221 -7.47 -7.83 -15.48
N ILE A 222 -7.33 -7.37 -16.73
CA ILE A 222 -7.05 -5.96 -17.02
C ILE A 222 -8.16 -5.06 -16.46
N GLU A 223 -9.42 -5.46 -16.63
CA GLU A 223 -10.59 -4.78 -16.06
C GLU A 223 -10.44 -4.57 -14.54
N GLU A 224 -9.99 -5.60 -13.79
CA GLU A 224 -9.81 -5.50 -12.34
C GLU A 224 -8.66 -4.56 -11.93
N ARG A 225 -7.67 -4.35 -12.80
CA ARG A 225 -6.64 -3.31 -12.57
C ARG A 225 -7.24 -1.92 -12.70
N PHE A 226 -8.11 -1.70 -13.68
CA PHE A 226 -8.76 -0.40 -13.86
C PHE A 226 -9.84 -0.13 -12.82
N ASP A 227 -10.62 -1.14 -12.42
CA ASP A 227 -11.54 -1.05 -11.27
C ASP A 227 -10.78 -0.66 -9.98
N HIS A 228 -9.60 -1.26 -9.75
CA HIS A 228 -8.73 -0.88 -8.64
C HIS A 228 -8.36 0.61 -8.68
N LEU A 229 -7.92 1.13 -9.83
CA LEU A 229 -7.57 2.55 -10.00
C LEU A 229 -8.77 3.48 -9.77
N VAL A 230 -9.94 3.12 -10.30
CA VAL A 230 -11.18 3.89 -10.12
C VAL A 230 -11.56 3.98 -8.64
N ARG A 231 -11.53 2.87 -7.90
CA ARG A 231 -11.87 2.85 -6.47
C ARG A 231 -10.93 3.70 -5.62
N ILE A 232 -9.63 3.68 -5.93
CA ILE A 232 -8.66 4.53 -5.23
C ILE A 232 -8.90 6.01 -5.53
N ARG A 233 -9.17 6.35 -6.80
CA ARG A 233 -9.53 7.71 -7.21
C ARG A 233 -10.79 8.21 -6.48
N GLU A 234 -11.80 7.36 -6.32
CA GLU A 234 -13.03 7.71 -5.59
C GLU A 234 -12.75 8.01 -4.11
N VAL A 235 -11.88 7.23 -3.46
CA VAL A 235 -11.43 7.53 -2.10
C VAL A 235 -10.67 8.86 -2.07
N GLN A 236 -9.77 9.10 -3.02
CA GLN A 236 -9.02 10.36 -3.11
C GLN A 236 -9.94 11.57 -3.28
N ALA A 237 -11.01 11.44 -4.08
CA ALA A 237 -11.99 12.50 -4.28
C ALA A 237 -12.84 12.78 -3.02
N GLN A 238 -12.93 11.82 -2.10
CA GLN A 238 -13.67 11.94 -0.83
C GLN A 238 -12.81 12.42 0.35
N LYS A 239 -11.50 12.60 0.17
CA LYS A 239 -10.62 13.08 1.24
C LYS A 239 -11.07 14.46 1.74
N PRO A 240 -10.93 14.79 3.03
CA PRO A 240 -11.24 16.12 3.52
C PRO A 240 -10.43 17.21 2.80
N GLU A 241 -11.02 18.40 2.69
CA GLU A 241 -10.31 19.58 2.19
C GLU A 241 -9.11 19.91 3.09
N GLY A 242 -7.99 20.30 2.50
CA GLY A 242 -6.74 20.57 3.23
C GLY A 242 -5.88 19.33 3.52
N GLU A 243 -6.45 18.12 3.45
CA GLU A 243 -5.69 16.88 3.66
C GLU A 243 -5.08 16.36 2.36
N ASN A 244 -3.92 15.70 2.43
CA ASN A 244 -3.26 15.16 1.24
C ASN A 244 -3.98 13.94 0.65
N GLY A 245 -4.56 13.10 1.50
CA GLY A 245 -5.07 11.80 1.11
C GLY A 245 -3.93 10.86 0.68
N PHE A 246 -4.07 10.25 -0.50
CA PHE A 246 -2.98 9.57 -1.17
C PHE A 246 -1.98 10.56 -1.77
N LEU A 247 -0.70 10.40 -1.42
CA LEU A 247 0.40 11.18 -1.99
C LEU A 247 1.04 10.51 -3.22
N ALA A 248 0.99 9.18 -3.28
CA ALA A 248 1.60 8.39 -4.34
C ALA A 248 0.77 7.15 -4.67
N PHE A 249 0.81 6.75 -5.93
CA PHE A 249 0.37 5.45 -6.42
C PHE A 249 1.58 4.65 -6.88
N ILE A 250 1.74 3.43 -6.37
CA ILE A 250 2.92 2.60 -6.61
C ILE A 250 2.46 1.24 -7.18
N PRO A 251 2.50 1.07 -8.52
CA PRO A 251 2.31 -0.23 -9.13
C PRO A 251 3.62 -1.03 -9.11
N TRP A 252 3.57 -2.32 -8.81
CA TRP A 252 4.71 -3.23 -8.96
C TRP A 252 4.29 -4.59 -9.49
N PRO A 253 5.16 -5.25 -10.28
CA PRO A 253 4.87 -6.59 -10.77
C PRO A 253 4.95 -7.61 -9.63
N PHE A 254 4.13 -8.66 -9.72
CA PHE A 254 4.18 -9.83 -8.86
C PHE A 254 5.56 -10.48 -8.91
N MET A 255 6.16 -10.74 -7.75
CA MET A 255 7.40 -11.51 -7.65
C MET A 255 7.04 -12.96 -7.36
N ASP A 256 7.21 -13.84 -8.35
CA ASP A 256 6.65 -15.19 -8.39
C ASP A 256 7.52 -16.25 -7.73
N ASP A 257 8.85 -16.08 -7.76
CA ASP A 257 9.82 -17.03 -7.24
C ASP A 257 9.50 -17.52 -5.81
N GLY A 258 9.51 -18.84 -5.62
CA GLY A 258 9.27 -19.50 -4.33
C GLY A 258 7.84 -19.42 -3.79
N THR A 259 6.92 -18.70 -4.46
CA THR A 259 5.57 -18.48 -3.94
C THR A 259 4.69 -19.72 -4.03
N LEU A 260 3.68 -19.80 -3.16
CA LEU A 260 2.67 -20.86 -3.26
C LEU A 260 1.79 -20.65 -4.51
N LEU A 261 1.58 -19.39 -4.92
CA LEU A 261 0.82 -19.04 -6.10
C LEU A 261 1.50 -19.61 -7.37
N GLN A 262 2.81 -19.43 -7.51
CA GLN A 262 3.57 -20.07 -8.57
C GLN A 262 3.50 -21.61 -8.48
N ARG A 263 3.86 -22.18 -7.33
CA ARG A 263 3.95 -23.65 -7.16
C ARG A 263 2.62 -24.40 -7.38
N VAL A 264 1.50 -23.81 -6.98
CA VAL A 264 0.18 -24.48 -7.00
C VAL A 264 -0.67 -24.06 -8.18
N LYS A 265 -0.49 -22.85 -8.71
CA LYS A 265 -1.32 -22.30 -9.80
C LYS A 265 -0.55 -22.07 -11.10
N GLY A 266 0.76 -22.26 -11.12
CA GLY A 266 1.59 -22.05 -12.30
C GLY A 266 1.62 -20.59 -12.77
N ILE A 267 1.30 -19.65 -11.87
CA ILE A 267 1.30 -18.21 -12.19
C ILE A 267 2.74 -17.73 -12.11
N ASN A 268 3.25 -17.28 -13.25
CA ASN A 268 4.57 -16.68 -13.36
C ASN A 268 4.44 -15.20 -13.66
N ASN A 269 5.44 -14.42 -13.29
CA ASN A 269 5.52 -13.03 -13.68
C ASN A 269 6.01 -12.94 -15.13
N GLU A 270 5.15 -12.45 -16.02
CA GLU A 270 5.46 -12.24 -17.43
C GLU A 270 5.86 -10.78 -17.73
N THR A 271 6.01 -9.94 -16.70
CA THR A 271 6.39 -8.53 -16.88
C THR A 271 7.84 -8.44 -17.37
N SER A 272 8.03 -7.96 -18.59
CA SER A 272 9.32 -7.61 -19.17
C SER A 272 9.66 -6.14 -18.95
N ALA A 273 10.94 -5.81 -19.18
CA ALA A 273 11.38 -4.42 -19.32
C ALA A 273 10.97 -3.80 -20.67
N ASP A 274 10.63 -4.66 -21.63
CA ASP A 274 10.03 -4.33 -22.94
C ASP A 274 8.50 -4.20 -22.80
#